data_AF-A0A7K4ZWS6-F1
#
_entry.id   AF-A0A7K4ZWS6-F1
#
_cell.length_a   1.000
_cell.length_b   1.000
_cell.length_c   1.000
_cell.angle_alpha   90.00
_cell.angle_beta   90.00
_cell.angle_gamma   90.00
#
_symmetry.space_group_name_H-M   'P 1'
#
loop_
_entity.id
_entity.type
_entity.pdbx_description
1 polymer ?
#
loop_
_entity_poly.entity_id
_entity_poly.type
_entity_poly.pdbx_seq_one_letter_code
_entity_poly.pdbx_strand_id
1 'polypeptide(L)'
;ASDIELLLGACCERRGAVVEAARTLLAGERAPGRQRLLADLIHNLSENSQAEGKEQDQAWFEGLESRFKNKSSYMRYSCECRIRSYLREVSSFIPNVHPMARDAYKRIIDLMSDKLKSAKYNGCYFDRREEEAARLCTAEGCRLVFQGPFDRADCPCKHSINPYSNRESRILFSTWNLDHIIEKKRAVVPELAEAVKTRDGREVNWEYFYRLLFTVENLKLVHIACHKKTNHNLSCDKTKIYRKRKQTQEIS
;
A
#
# COMPACT_ATOMS: atom_id res chain seq x y z
N ALA A 1 -14.09 22.24 24.72
CA ALA A 1 -14.64 21.44 23.60
C ALA A 1 -15.27 22.36 22.55
N SER A 2 -16.09 23.34 22.95
CA SER A 2 -16.78 24.27 22.04
C SER A 2 -15.89 25.00 21.02
N ASP A 3 -14.72 25.52 21.44
CA ASP A 3 -13.91 26.37 20.54
C ASP A 3 -13.26 25.57 19.41
N ILE A 4 -12.88 24.32 19.69
CA ILE A 4 -12.34 23.40 18.69
C ILE A 4 -13.46 22.94 17.75
N GLU A 5 -14.65 22.68 18.26
CA GLU A 5 -15.81 22.32 17.42
C GLU A 5 -16.21 23.48 16.50
N LEU A 6 -16.19 24.72 16.99
CA LEU A 6 -16.43 25.92 16.19
C LEU A 6 -15.35 26.11 15.11
N LEU A 7 -14.08 25.90 15.46
CA LEU A 7 -12.98 25.94 14.49
C LEU A 7 -13.14 24.88 13.40
N LEU A 8 -13.41 23.63 13.80
CA LEU A 8 -13.63 22.52 12.87
C LEU A 8 -14.85 22.78 11.99
N GLY A 9 -15.95 23.28 12.55
CA GLY A 9 -17.14 23.68 11.80
C GLY A 9 -16.82 24.76 10.76
N ALA A 10 -16.10 25.82 11.15
CA ALA A 10 -15.69 26.88 10.24
C ALA A 10 -14.76 26.36 9.12
N CYS A 11 -13.85 25.45 9.43
CA CYS A 11 -12.96 24.80 8.46
C CYS A 11 -13.72 23.92 7.44
N CYS A 12 -14.83 23.31 7.85
CA CYS A 12 -15.69 22.51 6.97
C CYS A 12 -16.60 23.39 6.11
N GLU A 13 -17.31 24.34 6.70
CA GLU A 13 -18.35 25.13 6.03
C GLU A 13 -17.78 26.31 5.23
N ARG A 14 -16.72 26.95 5.72
CA ARG A 14 -16.15 28.19 5.16
C ARG A 14 -14.70 28.02 4.76
N ARG A 15 -14.35 26.84 4.26
CA ARG A 15 -12.99 26.43 3.88
C ARG A 15 -12.22 27.51 3.10
N GLY A 16 -12.81 28.06 2.03
CA GLY A 16 -12.15 29.07 1.19
C GLY A 16 -11.81 30.36 1.94
N ALA A 17 -12.75 30.89 2.74
CA ALA A 17 -12.54 32.10 3.52
C ALA A 17 -11.48 31.89 4.62
N VAL A 18 -11.47 30.72 5.26
CA VAL A 18 -10.47 30.36 6.27
C VAL A 18 -9.08 30.24 5.65
N VAL A 19 -8.95 29.64 4.45
CA VAL A 19 -7.67 29.54 3.75
C VAL A 19 -7.11 30.91 3.38
N GLU A 20 -7.94 31.81 2.84
CA GLU A 20 -7.50 33.17 2.51
C GLU A 20 -7.07 33.96 3.75
N ALA A 21 -7.85 33.91 4.83
CA ALA A 21 -7.47 34.54 6.09
C ALA A 21 -6.15 33.97 6.65
N ALA A 22 -5.96 32.65 6.59
CA ALA A 22 -4.72 32.01 7.03
C ALA A 22 -3.51 32.43 6.17
N ARG A 23 -3.69 32.60 4.85
CA ARG A 23 -2.63 33.10 3.95
C ARG A 23 -2.24 34.53 4.28
N THR A 24 -3.21 35.41 4.54
CA THR A 24 -2.95 36.80 4.97
C THR A 24 -2.19 36.85 6.29
N LEU A 25 -2.59 36.02 7.27
CA LEU A 25 -1.89 35.95 8.55
C LEU A 25 -0.47 35.40 8.41
N LEU A 26 -0.28 34.37 7.56
CA LEU A 26 1.04 33.79 7.32
C LEU A 26 2.03 34.79 6.72
N ALA A 27 1.58 35.71 5.86
CA ALA A 27 2.43 36.71 5.23
C ALA A 27 3.05 37.72 6.21
N GLY A 28 2.36 38.00 7.33
CA GLY A 28 2.82 38.94 8.37
C GLY A 28 3.42 38.28 9.61
N GLU A 29 3.27 36.97 9.77
CA GLU A 29 3.67 36.24 10.97
C GLU A 29 5.18 35.97 10.99
N ARG A 30 5.83 36.17 12.14
CA ARG A 30 7.28 35.96 12.33
C ARG A 30 7.59 34.84 13.32
N ALA A 31 6.63 34.40 14.12
CA ALA A 31 6.83 33.32 15.06
C ALA A 31 6.83 31.96 14.32
N PRO A 32 7.92 31.16 14.40
CA PRO A 32 8.06 29.93 13.61
C PRO A 32 6.99 28.87 13.94
N GLY A 33 6.58 28.77 15.21
CA GLY A 33 5.52 27.83 15.61
C GLY A 33 4.15 28.17 15.01
N ARG A 34 3.81 29.46 14.90
CA ARG A 34 2.56 29.94 14.32
C ARG A 34 2.57 29.83 12.80
N GLN A 35 3.70 30.14 12.16
CA GLN A 35 3.88 29.91 10.72
C GLN A 35 3.66 28.45 10.35
N ARG A 36 4.23 27.51 11.11
CA ARG A 36 4.06 26.08 10.87
C ARG A 36 2.60 25.64 10.99
N LEU A 37 1.92 26.05 12.06
CA LEU A 37 0.49 25.72 12.25
C LEU A 37 -0.38 26.28 11.12
N LEU A 38 -0.13 27.52 10.69
CA LEU A 38 -0.86 28.14 9.58
C LEU A 38 -0.56 27.44 8.24
N ALA A 39 0.70 27.08 7.99
CA ALA A 39 1.09 26.33 6.80
C ALA A 39 0.42 24.94 6.76
N ASP A 40 0.44 24.21 7.88
CA ASP A 40 -0.22 22.91 8.02
C ASP A 40 -1.74 23.04 7.84
N LEU A 41 -2.36 24.09 8.38
CA LEU A 41 -3.79 24.37 8.20
C LEU A 41 -4.13 24.64 6.73
N ILE A 42 -3.37 25.53 6.08
CA ILE A 42 -3.56 25.85 4.65
C ILE A 42 -3.37 24.60 3.80
N HIS A 43 -2.36 23.77 4.09
CA HIS A 43 -2.09 22.52 3.38
C HIS A 43 -3.29 21.55 3.46
N ASN A 44 -3.84 21.35 4.66
CA ASN A 44 -4.95 20.43 4.87
C ASN A 44 -6.28 20.95 4.28
N LEU A 45 -6.49 22.27 4.29
CA LEU A 45 -7.73 22.87 3.76
C LEU A 45 -7.68 23.14 2.26
N SER A 46 -6.50 23.36 1.67
CA SER A 46 -6.32 23.58 0.22
C SER A 46 -6.28 22.25 -0.55
N GLU A 47 -7.21 21.35 -0.25
CA GLU A 47 -7.35 20.08 -0.95
C GLU A 47 -8.31 20.18 -2.14
N ASN A 48 -7.96 19.51 -3.24
CA ASN A 48 -8.83 19.33 -4.40
C ASN A 48 -9.02 17.82 -4.68
N SER A 49 -9.50 17.12 -3.67
CA SER A 49 -9.69 15.67 -3.71
C SER A 49 -10.72 15.24 -4.77
N GLN A 50 -11.74 16.05 -5.04
CA GLN A 50 -12.80 15.73 -6.00
C GLN A 50 -12.32 15.77 -7.47
N ALA A 51 -11.31 16.60 -7.78
CA ALA A 51 -10.74 16.64 -9.12
C ALA A 51 -10.04 15.32 -9.45
N GLU A 52 -10.35 14.76 -10.62
CA GLU A 52 -9.78 13.49 -11.09
C GLU A 52 -8.88 13.67 -12.32
N GLY A 53 -9.27 14.57 -13.22
CA GLY A 53 -8.55 14.84 -14.45
C GLY A 53 -7.45 15.88 -14.28
N LYS A 54 -6.40 15.77 -15.09
CA LYS A 54 -5.31 16.77 -15.15
C LYS A 54 -5.78 18.18 -15.50
N GLU A 55 -6.84 18.29 -16.29
CA GLU A 55 -7.46 19.57 -16.66
C GLU A 55 -8.10 20.28 -15.46
N GLN A 56 -8.56 19.52 -14.47
CA GLN A 56 -9.25 20.06 -13.28
C GLN A 56 -8.27 20.39 -12.14
N ASP A 57 -7.08 19.80 -12.13
CA ASP A 57 -6.08 19.98 -11.08
C ASP A 57 -4.66 19.75 -11.61
N GLN A 58 -4.16 20.69 -12.40
CA GLN A 58 -2.83 20.57 -13.01
C GLN A 58 -1.71 20.55 -11.96
N ALA A 59 -1.87 21.27 -10.86
CA ALA A 59 -0.90 21.35 -9.77
C ALA A 59 -0.62 19.97 -9.16
N TRP A 60 -1.63 19.12 -9.03
CA TRP A 60 -1.45 17.75 -8.57
C TRP A 60 -0.58 16.90 -9.51
N PHE A 61 -0.54 17.17 -10.83
CA PHE A 61 0.24 16.39 -11.80
C PHE A 61 1.66 16.91 -12.03
N GLU A 62 2.07 17.97 -11.33
CA GLU A 62 3.42 18.51 -11.47
C GLU A 62 4.49 17.46 -11.09
N GLY A 63 5.50 17.34 -11.96
CA GLY A 63 6.57 16.36 -11.84
C GLY A 63 6.22 14.94 -12.31
N LEU A 64 5.01 14.70 -12.83
CA LEU A 64 4.64 13.40 -13.42
C LEU A 64 4.87 13.39 -14.93
N GLU A 65 5.09 12.19 -15.47
CA GLU A 65 5.14 11.95 -16.91
C GLU A 65 3.82 12.35 -17.60
N SER A 66 3.92 12.85 -18.83
CA SER A 66 2.78 13.33 -19.62
C SER A 66 1.71 12.27 -19.94
N ARG A 67 2.05 10.98 -19.81
CA ARG A 67 1.11 9.86 -20.00
C ARG A 67 -0.03 9.81 -18.97
N PHE A 68 0.15 10.43 -17.80
CA PHE A 68 -0.85 10.39 -16.73
C PHE A 68 -1.88 11.51 -16.89
N LYS A 69 -3.09 11.13 -17.31
CA LYS A 69 -4.24 12.05 -17.47
C LYS A 69 -5.16 12.14 -16.25
N ASN A 70 -5.09 11.14 -15.37
CA ASN A 70 -6.01 10.97 -14.24
C ASN A 70 -5.24 10.63 -12.98
N LYS A 71 -5.74 11.07 -11.81
CA LYS A 71 -5.09 10.78 -10.53
C LYS A 71 -5.11 9.28 -10.23
N SER A 72 -6.24 8.63 -10.48
CA SER A 72 -6.43 7.20 -10.24
C SER A 72 -5.50 6.34 -11.09
N SER A 73 -5.20 6.74 -12.33
CA SER A 73 -4.28 5.98 -13.19
C SER A 73 -2.83 6.05 -12.70
N TYR A 74 -2.40 7.20 -12.18
CA TYR A 74 -1.10 7.31 -11.50
C TYR A 74 -1.06 6.47 -10.21
N MET A 75 -2.11 6.53 -9.39
CA MET A 75 -2.17 5.77 -8.13
C MET A 75 -2.17 4.26 -8.38
N ARG A 76 -2.89 3.81 -9.41
CA ARG A 76 -2.84 2.44 -9.90
C ARG A 76 -1.42 2.06 -10.30
N TYR A 77 -0.78 2.86 -11.16
CA TYR A 77 0.62 2.64 -11.56
C TYR A 77 1.59 2.58 -10.37
N SER A 78 1.39 3.44 -9.37
CA SER A 78 2.19 3.44 -8.13
C SER A 78 2.05 2.12 -7.36
N CYS A 79 0.82 1.60 -7.21
CA CYS A 79 0.58 0.29 -6.61
C CYS A 79 1.27 -0.83 -7.41
N GLU A 80 1.05 -0.85 -8.74
CA GLU A 80 1.65 -1.85 -9.62
C GLU A 80 3.17 -1.86 -9.53
N CYS A 81 3.81 -0.68 -9.46
CA CYS A 81 5.25 -0.55 -9.30
C CYS A 81 5.76 -1.19 -8.00
N ARG A 82 5.02 -1.03 -6.89
CA ARG A 82 5.38 -1.66 -5.60
C ARG A 82 5.29 -3.19 -5.69
N ILE A 83 4.19 -3.72 -6.22
CA ILE A 83 3.99 -5.15 -6.39
C ILE A 83 5.02 -5.76 -7.36
N ARG A 84 5.33 -5.06 -8.47
CA ARG A 84 6.42 -5.45 -9.39
C ARG A 84 7.78 -5.48 -8.69
N SER A 85 8.07 -4.51 -7.82
CA SER A 85 9.29 -4.53 -7.01
C SER A 85 9.37 -5.78 -6.14
N TYR A 86 8.26 -6.19 -5.51
CA TYR A 86 8.24 -7.42 -4.72
C TYR A 86 8.54 -8.66 -5.57
N LEU A 87 7.99 -8.75 -6.78
CA LEU A 87 8.29 -9.85 -7.70
C LEU A 87 9.76 -9.86 -8.11
N ARG A 88 10.36 -8.69 -8.40
CA ARG A 88 11.79 -8.55 -8.69
C ARG A 88 12.65 -9.00 -7.51
N GLU A 89 12.26 -8.66 -6.29
CA GLU A 89 12.98 -9.09 -5.09
C GLU A 89 12.91 -10.61 -4.88
N VAL A 90 11.74 -11.24 -5.08
CA VAL A 90 11.59 -12.70 -5.03
C VAL A 90 12.46 -13.39 -6.09
N SER A 91 12.55 -12.78 -7.28
CA SER A 91 13.41 -13.24 -8.37
C SER A 91 14.91 -13.04 -8.06
N SER A 92 15.28 -11.95 -7.39
CA SER A 92 16.66 -11.70 -6.98
C SER A 92 17.20 -12.72 -5.97
N PHE A 93 16.30 -13.49 -5.33
CA PHE A 93 16.68 -14.56 -4.40
C PHE A 93 17.07 -15.88 -5.10
N ILE A 94 16.81 -16.04 -6.40
CA ILE A 94 17.14 -17.25 -7.18
C ILE A 94 18.59 -17.74 -6.97
N PRO A 95 19.63 -16.89 -6.93
CA PRO A 95 21.01 -17.34 -6.72
C PRO A 95 21.23 -18.05 -5.37
N ASN A 96 20.48 -17.66 -4.33
CA ASN A 96 20.57 -18.22 -2.97
C ASN A 96 19.80 -19.54 -2.83
N VAL A 97 18.99 -19.92 -3.82
CA VAL A 97 18.27 -21.19 -3.83
C VAL A 97 19.24 -22.33 -4.19
N HIS A 98 19.07 -23.47 -3.52
CA HIS A 98 19.86 -24.67 -3.78
C HIS A 98 19.81 -25.07 -5.27
N PRO A 99 20.94 -25.41 -5.91
CA PRO A 99 21.01 -25.64 -7.36
C PRO A 99 19.94 -26.59 -7.90
N MET A 100 19.69 -27.71 -7.21
CA MET A 100 18.69 -28.71 -7.59
C MET A 100 17.24 -28.19 -7.54
N ALA A 101 16.98 -27.15 -6.76
CA ALA A 101 15.65 -26.57 -6.57
C ALA A 101 15.42 -25.30 -7.44
N ARG A 102 16.46 -24.76 -8.08
CA ARG A 102 16.40 -23.48 -8.81
C ARG A 102 15.37 -23.49 -9.94
N ASP A 103 15.34 -24.54 -10.75
CA ASP A 103 14.42 -24.59 -11.90
C ASP A 103 12.96 -24.75 -11.46
N ALA A 104 12.72 -25.53 -10.40
CA ALA A 104 11.39 -25.64 -9.81
C ALA A 104 10.93 -24.30 -9.19
N TYR A 105 11.85 -23.58 -8.53
CA TYR A 105 11.58 -22.27 -7.96
C TYR A 105 11.31 -21.21 -9.04
N LYS A 106 12.08 -21.20 -10.14
CA LYS A 106 11.83 -20.34 -11.31
C LYS A 106 10.45 -20.57 -11.92
N ARG A 107 10.07 -21.84 -12.14
CA ARG A 107 8.72 -22.18 -12.63
C ARG A 107 7.61 -21.63 -11.73
N ILE A 108 7.80 -21.68 -10.41
CA ILE A 108 6.84 -21.12 -9.45
C ILE A 108 6.77 -19.58 -9.58
N ILE A 109 7.90 -18.90 -9.74
CA ILE A 109 7.94 -17.46 -9.97
C ILE A 109 7.21 -17.10 -11.27
N ASP A 110 7.41 -17.87 -12.34
CA ASP A 110 6.74 -17.63 -13.63
C ASP A 110 5.22 -17.77 -13.49
N LEU A 111 4.74 -18.81 -12.79
CA LEU A 111 3.32 -18.98 -12.47
C LEU A 111 2.75 -17.80 -11.65
N MET A 112 3.51 -17.32 -10.66
CA MET A 112 3.12 -16.14 -9.86
C MET A 112 3.11 -14.87 -10.73
N SER A 113 4.08 -14.72 -11.62
CA SER A 113 4.21 -13.59 -12.54
C SER A 113 3.03 -13.55 -13.51
N ASP A 114 2.64 -14.68 -14.08
CA ASP A 114 1.50 -14.76 -14.99
C ASP A 114 0.18 -14.48 -14.26
N LYS A 115 0.00 -15.02 -13.04
CA LYS A 115 -1.15 -14.67 -12.20
C LYS A 115 -1.19 -13.18 -11.87
N LEU A 116 -0.05 -12.57 -11.56
CA LEU A 116 0.05 -11.12 -11.32
C LEU A 116 -0.31 -10.31 -12.57
N LYS A 117 0.13 -10.72 -13.76
CA LYS A 117 -0.25 -10.07 -15.02
C LYS A 117 -1.76 -10.15 -15.23
N SER A 118 -2.38 -11.32 -15.03
CA SER A 118 -3.83 -11.49 -15.11
C SER A 118 -4.58 -10.60 -14.11
N ALA A 119 -4.02 -10.42 -12.90
CA ALA A 119 -4.57 -9.55 -11.86
C ALA A 119 -4.12 -8.07 -11.98
N LYS A 120 -3.47 -7.67 -13.08
CA LYS A 120 -2.93 -6.31 -13.29
C LYS A 120 -2.10 -5.80 -12.11
N TYR A 121 -1.28 -6.68 -11.53
CA TYR A 121 -0.42 -6.42 -10.37
C TYR A 121 -1.16 -5.81 -9.16
N ASN A 122 -2.45 -6.12 -9.00
CA ASN A 122 -3.31 -5.58 -7.95
C ASN A 122 -3.31 -4.04 -7.88
N GLY A 123 -3.17 -3.39 -9.04
CA GLY A 123 -3.21 -1.93 -9.14
C GLY A 123 -4.49 -1.32 -8.57
N CYS A 124 -5.58 -2.09 -8.53
CA CYS A 124 -6.88 -1.72 -7.97
C CYS A 124 -6.81 -1.28 -6.49
N TYR A 125 -5.83 -1.74 -5.71
CA TYR A 125 -5.75 -1.40 -4.29
C TYR A 125 -5.69 0.11 -4.02
N PHE A 126 -5.06 0.89 -4.91
CA PHE A 126 -4.95 2.35 -4.74
C PHE A 126 -5.92 3.14 -5.60
N ASP A 127 -6.74 2.49 -6.42
CA ASP A 127 -7.69 3.14 -7.30
C ASP A 127 -9.05 3.31 -6.61
N ARG A 128 -9.47 4.56 -6.46
CA ARG A 128 -10.75 4.89 -5.80
C ARG A 128 -11.98 4.56 -6.63
N ARG A 129 -11.83 4.38 -7.95
CA ARG A 129 -12.92 4.11 -8.89
C ARG A 129 -13.28 2.63 -9.00
N GLU A 130 -12.44 1.76 -8.45
CA GLU A 130 -12.68 0.32 -8.41
C GLU A 130 -13.71 -0.06 -7.33
N GLU A 131 -14.16 -1.32 -7.37
CA GLU A 131 -15.13 -1.84 -6.39
C GLU A 131 -14.60 -1.77 -4.95
N GLU A 132 -15.51 -1.53 -4.00
CA GLU A 132 -15.17 -1.37 -2.58
C GLU A 132 -14.42 -2.57 -2.00
N ALA A 133 -14.74 -3.79 -2.43
CA ALA A 133 -14.06 -5.01 -2.00
C ALA A 133 -12.61 -5.12 -2.50
N ALA A 134 -12.25 -4.40 -3.58
CA ALA A 134 -10.95 -4.47 -4.22
C ALA A 134 -10.04 -3.27 -3.92
N ARG A 135 -10.58 -2.16 -3.42
CA ARG A 135 -9.81 -0.96 -3.10
C ARG A 135 -9.48 -0.88 -1.60
N LEU A 136 -8.32 -0.30 -1.28
CA LEU A 136 -7.95 0.02 0.10
C LEU A 136 -8.41 1.43 0.51
N CYS A 137 -8.85 2.25 -0.45
CA CYS A 137 -9.35 3.61 -0.23
C CYS A 137 -10.88 3.67 -0.30
N THR A 138 -11.49 4.72 0.25
CA THR A 138 -12.93 4.98 0.08
C THR A 138 -13.22 5.67 -1.27
N ALA A 139 -14.50 5.81 -1.62
CA ALA A 139 -14.96 6.45 -2.87
C ALA A 139 -14.50 7.91 -3.03
N GLU A 140 -14.37 8.65 -1.93
CA GLU A 140 -13.92 10.05 -1.93
C GLU A 140 -12.39 10.16 -2.07
N GLY A 141 -11.68 9.03 -2.16
CA GLY A 141 -10.22 8.96 -2.06
C GLY A 141 -9.70 9.11 -0.62
N CYS A 142 -10.59 9.22 0.38
CA CYS A 142 -10.25 9.56 1.75
C CYS A 142 -10.51 8.43 2.76
N ARG A 143 -9.45 8.02 3.46
CA ARG A 143 -9.32 6.95 4.47
C ARG A 143 -8.86 5.60 3.94
N LEU A 144 -7.58 5.55 3.58
CA LEU A 144 -6.76 4.38 3.90
C LEU A 144 -6.65 4.34 5.44
N VAL A 145 -7.65 3.74 6.12
CA VAL A 145 -7.58 3.58 7.59
C VAL A 145 -6.40 2.67 7.87
N PHE A 146 -5.40 3.25 8.53
CA PHE A 146 -4.19 2.57 8.94
C PHE A 146 -4.54 1.30 9.73
N GLN A 147 -4.17 0.12 9.22
CA GLN A 147 -4.49 -1.20 9.80
C GLN A 147 -3.64 -1.57 11.03
N GLY A 148 -3.12 -0.58 11.73
CA GLY A 148 -2.15 -0.78 12.79
C GLY A 148 -0.75 -1.16 12.26
N PRO A 149 0.31 -1.08 13.11
CA PRO A 149 1.53 -1.86 12.88
C PRO A 149 1.19 -3.37 12.77
N PHE A 150 2.13 -4.20 12.32
CA PHE A 150 1.90 -5.63 12.13
C PHE A 150 1.30 -6.33 13.38
N ASP A 151 1.61 -5.84 14.57
CA ASP A 151 1.20 -6.38 15.88
C ASP A 151 -0.08 -5.79 16.48
N ARG A 152 -0.71 -4.78 15.84
CA ARG A 152 -1.95 -4.16 16.35
C ARG A 152 -2.99 -4.02 15.25
N ALA A 153 -4.26 -3.94 15.66
CA ALA A 153 -5.37 -3.70 14.74
C ALA A 153 -5.47 -2.24 14.30
N ASP A 154 -5.09 -1.29 15.17
CA ASP A 154 -5.30 0.15 14.93
C ASP A 154 -4.04 1.01 15.18
N CYS A 155 -3.97 2.16 14.52
CA CYS A 155 -2.96 3.18 14.80
C CYS A 155 -3.31 3.93 16.09
N PRO A 156 -2.40 4.00 17.09
CA PRO A 156 -2.60 4.92 18.22
C PRO A 156 -2.61 6.39 17.77
N CYS A 157 -1.91 6.73 16.68
CA CYS A 157 -1.80 8.09 16.17
C CYS A 157 -2.87 8.45 15.11
N LYS A 158 -3.78 7.53 14.79
CA LYS A 158 -4.85 7.70 13.77
C LYS A 158 -4.35 8.35 12.46
N HIS A 159 -3.17 7.96 11.98
CA HIS A 159 -2.62 8.50 10.74
C HIS A 159 -3.56 8.24 9.57
N SER A 160 -3.85 9.28 8.80
CA SER A 160 -4.63 9.23 7.58
C SER A 160 -3.95 10.05 6.50
N ILE A 161 -4.05 9.60 5.26
CA ILE A 161 -3.58 10.35 4.10
C ILE A 161 -4.58 10.24 2.96
N ASN A 162 -4.77 11.33 2.23
CA ASN A 162 -5.48 11.33 0.97
C ASN A 162 -4.49 11.68 -0.15
N PRO A 163 -3.96 10.69 -0.90
CA PRO A 163 -3.01 10.97 -1.97
C PRO A 163 -3.63 11.72 -3.16
N TYR A 164 -4.97 11.81 -3.23
CA TYR A 164 -5.70 12.51 -4.29
C TYR A 164 -5.90 14.00 -3.99
N SER A 165 -5.65 14.46 -2.76
CA SER A 165 -5.96 15.83 -2.33
C SER A 165 -5.05 16.87 -2.96
N ASN A 166 -3.74 16.71 -2.81
CA ASN A 166 -2.72 17.68 -3.22
C ASN A 166 -1.40 16.99 -3.60
N ARG A 167 -0.52 17.75 -4.27
CA ARG A 167 0.78 17.27 -4.76
C ARG A 167 1.67 16.72 -3.65
N GLU A 168 1.70 17.40 -2.51
CA GLU A 168 2.56 17.03 -1.39
C GLU A 168 2.05 15.78 -0.68
N SER A 169 0.73 15.59 -0.55
CA SER A 169 0.11 14.36 -0.03
C SER A 169 0.41 13.17 -0.94
N ARG A 170 0.40 13.35 -2.26
CA ARG A 170 0.87 12.33 -3.22
C ARG A 170 2.34 11.98 -2.99
N ILE A 171 3.20 12.99 -2.75
CA ILE A 171 4.62 12.76 -2.46
C ILE A 171 4.80 12.07 -1.11
N LEU A 172 4.11 12.52 -0.06
CA LEU A 172 4.12 11.90 1.26
C LEU A 172 3.65 10.44 1.17
N PHE A 173 2.68 10.13 0.31
CA PHE A 173 2.24 8.76 0.09
C PHE A 173 3.34 7.82 -0.46
N SER A 174 4.38 8.36 -1.10
CA SER A 174 5.56 7.57 -1.48
C SER A 174 6.35 7.04 -0.27
N THR A 175 6.24 7.70 0.88
CA THR A 175 6.85 7.26 2.14
C THR A 175 6.04 6.17 2.86
N TRP A 176 4.79 5.95 2.45
CA TRP A 176 3.94 4.89 3.01
C TRP A 176 4.30 3.55 2.38
N ASN A 177 4.46 2.53 3.20
CA ASN A 177 4.87 1.20 2.78
C ASN A 177 3.70 0.22 2.84
N LEU A 178 3.64 -0.69 1.85
CA LEU A 178 2.88 -1.93 2.01
C LEU A 178 3.82 -2.93 2.70
N ASP A 179 3.64 -3.07 4.00
CA ASP A 179 4.47 -3.90 4.85
C ASP A 179 3.87 -5.29 4.99
N HIS A 180 4.72 -6.30 4.92
CA HIS A 180 4.30 -7.69 5.02
C HIS A 180 4.19 -8.08 6.50
N ILE A 181 3.02 -8.54 6.94
CA ILE A 181 2.82 -9.05 8.31
C ILE A 181 3.80 -10.19 8.57
N ILE A 182 3.82 -11.19 7.70
CA ILE A 182 4.85 -12.23 7.62
C ILE A 182 5.94 -11.75 6.67
N GLU A 183 7.13 -11.47 7.21
CA GLU A 183 8.23 -10.85 6.48
C GLU A 183 8.63 -11.61 5.22
N LYS A 184 8.57 -10.95 4.06
CA LYS A 184 8.88 -11.57 2.77
C LYS A 184 10.32 -12.11 2.69
N LYS A 185 11.33 -11.31 3.07
CA LYS A 185 12.75 -11.65 2.91
C LYS A 185 13.26 -12.60 3.99
N ARG A 186 12.71 -12.52 5.20
CA ARG A 186 13.18 -13.27 6.36
C ARG A 186 12.43 -14.59 6.56
N ALA A 187 11.16 -14.65 6.18
CA ALA A 187 10.33 -15.85 6.37
C ALA A 187 9.84 -16.42 5.04
N VAL A 188 9.05 -15.66 4.26
CA VAL A 188 8.27 -16.23 3.14
C VAL A 188 9.16 -16.77 2.01
N VAL A 189 10.16 -16.00 1.57
CA VAL A 189 11.05 -16.37 0.45
C VAL A 189 12.00 -17.51 0.82
N PRO A 190 12.69 -17.49 1.99
CA PRO A 190 13.48 -18.63 2.44
C PRO A 190 12.64 -19.91 2.62
N GLU A 191 11.43 -19.80 3.19
CA GLU A 191 10.54 -20.94 3.38
C GLU A 191 10.08 -21.53 2.04
N LEU A 192 9.78 -20.70 1.04
CA LEU A 192 9.45 -21.16 -0.30
C LEU A 192 10.63 -21.93 -0.91
N ALA A 193 11.86 -21.41 -0.78
CA ALA A 193 13.06 -22.07 -1.28
C ALA A 193 13.29 -23.44 -0.62
N GLU A 194 13.12 -23.53 0.71
CA GLU A 194 13.29 -24.78 1.44
C GLU A 194 12.15 -25.77 1.14
N ALA A 195 10.91 -25.30 0.98
CA ALA A 195 9.76 -26.12 0.61
C ALA A 195 9.92 -26.75 -0.78
N VAL A 196 10.53 -26.03 -1.73
CA VAL A 196 10.83 -26.55 -3.08
C VAL A 196 11.97 -27.58 -3.04
N LYS A 197 12.94 -27.40 -2.14
CA LYS A 197 14.06 -28.34 -1.96
C LYS A 197 13.65 -29.63 -1.26
N THR A 198 12.90 -29.53 -0.16
CA THR A 198 12.46 -30.65 0.69
C THR A 198 11.19 -31.34 0.17
N ARG A 199 10.89 -31.11 -1.11
CA ARG A 199 9.58 -31.37 -1.69
C ARG A 199 9.16 -32.84 -1.61
N ASP A 200 10.09 -33.79 -1.54
CA ASP A 200 9.85 -35.23 -1.28
C ASP A 200 8.58 -35.79 -1.94
N GLY A 201 8.38 -35.46 -3.22
CA GLY A 201 7.21 -35.86 -4.03
C GLY A 201 5.88 -35.12 -3.77
N ARG A 202 5.79 -34.17 -2.83
CA ARG A 202 4.62 -33.31 -2.59
C ARG A 202 4.55 -32.13 -3.56
N GLU A 203 3.38 -31.61 -3.88
CA GLU A 203 3.29 -30.38 -4.69
C GLU A 203 3.31 -29.15 -3.77
N VAL A 204 4.20 -28.19 -4.02
CA VAL A 204 4.24 -26.93 -3.27
C VAL A 204 3.02 -26.09 -3.65
N ASN A 205 2.30 -25.60 -2.64
CA ASN A 205 1.15 -24.74 -2.82
C ASN A 205 1.61 -23.30 -3.10
N TRP A 206 2.03 -23.03 -4.33
CA TRP A 206 2.49 -21.71 -4.74
C TRP A 206 1.43 -20.61 -4.58
N GLU A 207 0.14 -20.95 -4.60
CA GLU A 207 -0.96 -20.00 -4.37
C GLU A 207 -0.98 -19.46 -2.93
N TYR A 208 -0.55 -20.27 -1.95
CA TYR A 208 -0.38 -19.79 -0.58
C TYR A 208 0.70 -18.72 -0.49
N PHE A 209 1.86 -18.97 -1.08
CA PHE A 209 2.96 -18.00 -1.13
C PHE A 209 2.59 -16.76 -1.96
N TYR A 210 1.82 -16.91 -3.04
CA TYR A 210 1.29 -15.78 -3.80
C TYR A 210 0.47 -14.83 -2.92
N ARG A 211 -0.44 -15.39 -2.10
CA ARG A 211 -1.27 -14.60 -1.19
C ARG A 211 -0.41 -13.88 -0.16
N LEU A 212 0.58 -14.55 0.41
CA LEU A 212 1.52 -13.93 1.33
C LEU A 212 2.38 -12.83 0.70
N LEU A 213 2.78 -12.96 -0.57
CA LEU A 213 3.72 -12.03 -1.19
C LEU A 213 3.04 -10.80 -1.80
N PHE A 214 1.83 -10.95 -2.35
CA PHE A 214 1.27 -9.93 -3.24
C PHE A 214 -0.15 -9.47 -2.88
N THR A 215 -0.78 -10.03 -1.86
CA THR A 215 -2.17 -9.71 -1.51
C THR A 215 -2.30 -9.06 -0.13
N VAL A 216 -3.41 -8.34 0.05
CA VAL A 216 -3.79 -7.68 1.32
C VAL A 216 -4.04 -8.66 2.47
N GLU A 217 -4.08 -9.98 2.22
CA GLU A 217 -4.09 -10.99 3.28
C GLU A 217 -2.84 -10.91 4.18
N ASN A 218 -1.71 -10.48 3.62
CA ASN A 218 -0.45 -10.33 4.35
C ASN A 218 0.17 -8.93 4.18
N LEU A 219 -0.39 -8.06 3.35
CA LEU A 219 0.07 -6.69 3.15
C LEU A 219 -0.77 -5.72 3.97
N LYS A 220 -0.12 -5.00 4.90
CA LYS A 220 -0.70 -3.84 5.59
C LYS A 220 -0.10 -2.56 5.07
N LEU A 221 -0.93 -1.56 4.80
CA LEU A 221 -0.43 -0.23 4.48
C LEU A 221 -0.08 0.52 5.77
N VAL A 222 1.19 0.89 5.92
CA VAL A 222 1.73 1.56 7.11
C VAL A 222 2.48 2.84 6.76
N HIS A 223 2.19 3.92 7.49
CA HIS A 223 3.01 5.11 7.59
C HIS A 223 4.42 4.78 8.12
N ILE A 224 5.43 5.47 7.60
CA ILE A 224 6.85 5.24 7.93
C ILE A 224 7.14 5.30 9.43
N ALA A 225 6.50 6.20 10.18
CA ALA A 225 6.72 6.34 11.62
C ALA A 225 6.16 5.16 12.44
N CYS A 226 5.23 4.39 11.87
CA CYS A 226 4.65 3.22 12.51
C CYS A 226 5.14 1.91 11.88
N HIS A 227 6.02 2.00 10.88
CA HIS A 227 6.68 0.85 10.29
C HIS A 227 7.75 0.35 11.26
N LYS A 228 7.39 -0.66 12.06
CA LYS A 228 8.32 -1.32 12.97
C LYS A 228 9.27 -2.19 12.15
N LYS A 229 10.51 -1.73 11.94
CA LYS A 229 11.55 -2.50 11.23
C LYS A 229 12.15 -3.67 12.04
N THR A 230 11.59 -3.95 13.21
CA THR A 230 11.97 -5.09 14.07
C THR A 230 11.53 -6.40 13.42
N ASN A 231 12.18 -7.52 13.75
CA ASN A 231 11.71 -8.84 13.28
C ASN A 231 10.26 -9.06 13.72
N HIS A 232 9.40 -9.49 12.80
CA HIS A 232 7.99 -9.75 13.13
C HIS A 232 7.82 -11.08 13.88
N ASN A 233 8.84 -11.95 13.88
CA ASN A 233 8.84 -13.28 14.51
C ASN A 233 7.64 -14.17 14.12
N LEU A 234 6.99 -13.87 12.98
CA LEU A 234 5.90 -14.65 12.43
C LEU A 234 6.44 -15.59 11.35
N SER A 235 6.07 -16.87 11.45
CA SER A 235 6.44 -17.91 10.50
C SER A 235 5.26 -18.26 9.59
N CYS A 236 5.57 -18.81 8.40
CA CYS A 236 4.56 -19.37 7.52
C CYS A 236 3.79 -20.53 8.19
N ASP A 237 2.52 -20.67 7.83
CA ASP A 237 1.65 -21.76 8.27
C ASP A 237 2.07 -23.06 7.56
N LYS A 238 2.77 -23.92 8.30
CA LYS A 238 3.34 -25.18 7.80
C LYS A 238 2.30 -26.11 7.18
N THR A 239 1.03 -25.99 7.57
CA THR A 239 -0.05 -26.84 7.05
C THR A 239 -0.49 -26.47 5.63
N LYS A 240 -0.20 -25.25 5.17
CA LYS A 240 -0.62 -24.71 3.87
C LYS A 240 0.48 -24.67 2.82
N ILE A 241 1.72 -25.00 3.21
CA ILE A 241 2.91 -24.99 2.33
C ILE A 241 2.79 -25.98 1.18
N TYR A 242 2.20 -27.15 1.42
CA TYR A 242 2.01 -28.19 0.42
C TYR A 242 0.52 -28.35 0.08
N ARG A 243 0.21 -28.69 -1.16
CA ARG A 243 -1.17 -29.06 -1.54
C ARG A 243 -1.55 -30.35 -0.83
N LYS A 244 -2.77 -30.39 -0.28
CA LYS A 244 -3.33 -31.63 0.25
C LYS A 244 -3.40 -32.64 -0.89
N ARG A 245 -2.88 -33.87 -0.68
CA ARG A 245 -3.15 -34.97 -1.60
C ARG A 245 -4.67 -35.12 -1.69
N LYS A 246 -5.23 -35.05 -2.91
CA LYS A 246 -6.60 -35.51 -3.12
C LYS A 246 -6.63 -36.96 -2.63
N GLN A 247 -7.37 -37.25 -1.56
CA GLN A 247 -7.76 -38.62 -1.30
C GLN A 247 -8.64 -39.00 -2.48
N THR A 248 -8.10 -39.82 -3.38
CA THR A 248 -8.93 -40.61 -4.28
C THR A 248 -9.77 -41.47 -3.33
N GLN A 249 -11.03 -41.09 -3.11
CA GLN A 249 -11.99 -42.04 -2.56
C GLN A 249 -12.09 -43.15 -3.61
N GLU A 250 -11.44 -44.27 -3.32
CA GLU A 250 -11.80 -45.54 -3.95
C GLU A 250 -13.27 -45.77 -3.61
N ILE A 251 -14.13 -45.59 -4.61
CA ILE A 251 -15.51 -46.03 -4.54
C ILE A 251 -15.43 -47.56 -4.63
N SER A 252 -15.67 -48.20 -3.49
CA SER A 252 -15.83 -49.65 -3.36
C SER A 252 -17.07 -50.15 -4.10
#